data_AF-A0A943X2Q2-F1
#
_entry.id   AF-A0A943X2Q2-F1
#
_cell.length_a   1.000
_cell.length_b   1.000
_cell.length_c   1.000
_cell.angle_alpha   90.00
_cell.angle_beta   90.00
_cell.angle_gamma   90.00
#
_symmetry.space_group_name_H-M   'P 1'
#
loop_
_entity.id
_entity.type
_entity.pdbx_description
1 polymer ?
#
loop_
_entity_poly.entity_id
_entity_poly.type
_entity_poly.pdbx_seq_one_letter_code
_entity_poly.pdbx_strand_id
1 'polypeptide(L)'
;MIGLMKKDFMMIRRQIFIIIALMAFYFIIMGFGKSQDYQIGMFGGYMIALIAILPITMLAYDEKNKWGRYEAALPVTRKQSVISKYLLMLFLALSAIAVFSVFCVIKNIHYPIEALAGIFSAAIIISSIILTVSYRFGTDKARFIFIGICFAAALIILNVFSESSQIVNSFEGSLNSLILGNITVIMLVFAMLIYFASMTVSIFVYLRKDL
;
A
#
# COMPACT_ATOMS: atom_id res chain seq x y z
N MET A 1 1.40 -16.61 -16.91
CA MET A 1 1.29 -15.56 -15.85
C MET A 1 1.31 -16.13 -14.43
N ILE A 2 0.54 -17.20 -14.13
CA ILE A 2 0.48 -17.82 -12.78
C ILE A 2 1.87 -18.20 -12.23
N GLY A 3 2.79 -18.68 -13.09
CA GLY A 3 4.16 -19.00 -12.69
C GLY A 3 4.97 -17.81 -12.16
N LEU A 4 4.77 -16.60 -12.70
CA LEU A 4 5.44 -15.38 -12.22
C LEU A 4 4.89 -14.96 -10.87
N MET A 5 3.56 -14.97 -10.72
CA MET A 5 2.95 -14.65 -9.43
C MET A 5 3.40 -15.63 -8.34
N LYS A 6 3.57 -16.92 -8.68
CA LYS A 6 4.09 -17.93 -7.75
C LYS A 6 5.56 -17.66 -7.40
N LYS A 7 6.40 -17.25 -8.37
CA LYS A 7 7.79 -16.83 -8.13
C LYS A 7 7.82 -15.64 -7.16
N ASP A 8 7.09 -14.58 -7.50
CA ASP A 8 7.06 -13.34 -6.72
C ASP A 8 6.57 -13.62 -5.28
N PHE A 9 5.50 -14.40 -5.13
CA PHE A 9 4.99 -14.82 -3.82
C PHE A 9 5.99 -15.64 -3.01
N MET A 10 6.68 -16.60 -3.63
CA MET A 10 7.72 -17.37 -2.95
C MET A 10 8.88 -16.47 -2.50
N MET A 11 9.23 -15.46 -3.30
CA MET A 11 10.31 -14.53 -2.98
C MET A 11 9.99 -13.67 -1.75
N ILE A 12 8.74 -13.22 -1.62
CA ILE A 12 8.31 -12.43 -0.44
C ILE A 12 7.79 -13.26 0.72
N ARG A 13 7.62 -14.58 0.59
CA ARG A 13 7.04 -15.43 1.65
C ARG A 13 7.74 -15.24 3.00
N ARG A 14 9.07 -15.15 3.00
CA ARG A 14 9.85 -14.92 4.23
C ARG A 14 9.54 -13.55 4.84
N GLN A 15 9.35 -12.54 3.99
CA GLN A 15 9.01 -11.19 4.43
C GLN A 15 7.55 -11.11 4.92
N ILE A 16 6.60 -11.74 4.23
CA ILE A 16 5.22 -11.91 4.70
C ILE A 16 5.20 -12.59 6.07
N PHE A 17 6.01 -13.62 6.29
CA PHE A 17 6.04 -14.31 7.58
C PHE A 17 6.53 -13.40 8.72
N ILE A 18 7.56 -12.59 8.48
CA ILE A 18 8.04 -11.58 9.44
C ILE A 18 6.95 -10.55 9.71
N ILE A 19 6.23 -10.13 8.67
CA ILE A 19 5.11 -9.19 8.75
C ILE A 19 3.97 -9.78 9.60
N ILE A 20 3.54 -11.01 9.31
CA ILE A 20 2.51 -11.69 10.10
C ILE A 20 2.95 -11.86 11.56
N ALA A 21 4.23 -12.19 11.80
CA ALA A 21 4.77 -12.30 13.15
C ALA A 21 4.75 -10.96 13.90
N LEU A 22 5.14 -9.86 13.25
CA LEU A 22 5.05 -8.50 13.80
C LEU A 22 3.61 -8.11 14.10
N MET A 23 2.69 -8.44 13.19
CA MET A 23 1.26 -8.18 13.36
C MET A 23 0.67 -8.99 14.53
N ALA A 24 1.04 -10.27 14.66
CA ALA A 24 0.61 -11.11 15.77
C ALA A 24 1.16 -10.60 17.10
N PHE A 25 2.45 -10.25 17.14
CA PHE A 25 3.07 -9.63 18.31
C PHE A 25 2.37 -8.33 18.71
N TYR A 26 2.04 -7.50 17.72
CA TYR A 26 1.27 -6.28 17.92
C TYR A 26 -0.12 -6.55 18.52
N PHE A 27 -0.86 -7.52 18.00
CA PHE A 27 -2.18 -7.87 18.51
C PHE A 27 -2.14 -8.40 19.94
N ILE A 28 -1.08 -9.09 20.32
CA ILE A 28 -0.86 -9.54 21.71
C ILE A 28 -0.67 -8.33 22.63
N ILE A 29 0.17 -7.36 22.24
CA ILE A 29 0.45 -6.15 23.05
C ILE A 29 -0.78 -5.23 23.15
N MET A 30 -1.45 -4.98 22.02
CA MET A 30 -2.65 -4.14 21.96
C MET A 30 -3.84 -4.73 22.73
N GLY A 31 -3.87 -6.04 22.91
CA GLY A 31 -4.87 -6.73 23.71
C GLY A 31 -4.92 -6.30 25.17
N PHE A 32 -3.93 -5.54 25.67
CA PHE A 32 -3.79 -5.13 27.07
C PHE A 32 -4.26 -3.70 27.40
N GLY A 33 -5.19 -3.10 26.62
CA GLY A 33 -6.01 -1.99 27.14
C GLY A 33 -5.79 -0.61 26.53
N LYS A 34 -5.61 -0.50 25.21
CA LYS A 34 -5.66 0.80 24.50
C LYS A 34 -7.00 1.04 23.81
N SER A 35 -7.38 2.31 23.63
CA SER A 35 -8.63 2.74 22.98
C SER A 35 -8.80 2.22 21.55
N GLN A 36 -10.05 2.06 21.11
CA GLN A 36 -10.38 1.50 19.78
C GLN A 36 -9.78 2.32 18.63
N ASP A 37 -9.81 3.66 18.72
CA ASP A 37 -9.27 4.55 17.69
C ASP A 37 -7.76 4.38 17.48
N TYR A 38 -7.02 4.16 18.57
CA TYR A 38 -5.58 3.93 18.49
C TYR A 38 -5.25 2.61 17.77
N GLN A 39 -6.07 1.58 17.96
CA GLN A 39 -5.91 0.28 17.30
C GLN A 39 -6.15 0.37 15.78
N ILE A 40 -7.16 1.15 15.37
CA ILE A 40 -7.50 1.37 13.96
C ILE A 40 -6.41 2.22 13.28
N GLY A 41 -6.00 3.32 13.90
CA GLY A 41 -4.96 4.21 13.35
C GLY A 41 -3.61 3.51 13.18
N MET A 42 -3.18 2.75 14.19
CA MET A 42 -1.91 2.03 14.14
C MET A 42 -1.95 0.85 13.15
N PHE A 43 -3.08 0.16 13.02
CA PHE A 43 -3.28 -0.82 11.96
C PHE A 43 -3.18 -0.18 10.57
N GLY A 44 -3.80 0.99 10.37
CA GLY A 44 -3.72 1.73 9.12
C GLY A 44 -2.28 2.09 8.75
N GLY A 45 -1.52 2.60 9.72
CA GLY A 45 -0.10 2.89 9.54
C GLY A 45 0.71 1.64 9.18
N TYR A 46 0.43 0.51 9.82
CA TYR A 46 1.08 -0.75 9.50
C TYR A 46 0.78 -1.20 8.08
N MET A 47 -0.49 -1.20 7.67
CA MET A 47 -0.92 -1.55 6.31
C MET A 47 -0.21 -0.73 5.24
N ILE A 48 -0.17 0.59 5.44
CA ILE A 48 0.50 1.51 4.54
C ILE A 48 2.00 1.19 4.45
N ALA A 49 2.66 0.96 5.58
CA ALA A 49 4.08 0.61 5.62
C ALA A 49 4.37 -0.72 4.91
N LEU A 50 3.52 -1.73 5.09
CA LEU A 50 3.66 -3.03 4.41
C LEU A 50 3.61 -2.89 2.90
N ILE A 51 2.55 -2.24 2.43
CA ILE A 51 2.26 -2.06 1.01
C ILE A 51 3.29 -1.13 0.36
N ALA A 52 3.99 -0.31 1.15
CA ALA A 52 5.13 0.47 0.70
C ALA A 52 6.44 -0.33 0.56
N ILE A 53 6.76 -1.17 1.55
CA ILE A 53 8.09 -1.81 1.64
C ILE A 53 8.19 -3.02 0.69
N LEU A 54 7.15 -3.86 0.64
CA LEU A 54 7.12 -5.09 -0.15
C LEU A 54 7.43 -4.91 -1.66
N PRO A 55 6.89 -3.89 -2.37
CA PRO A 55 7.19 -3.74 -3.79
C PRO A 55 8.64 -3.35 -4.04
N ILE A 56 9.21 -2.52 -3.17
CA ILE A 56 10.61 -2.08 -3.28
C ILE A 56 11.54 -3.27 -3.06
N THR A 57 11.26 -4.11 -2.06
CA THR A 57 12.09 -5.29 -1.80
C THR A 57 12.00 -6.29 -2.95
N MET A 58 10.81 -6.56 -3.49
CA MET A 58 10.64 -7.40 -4.67
C MET A 58 11.48 -6.92 -5.85
N LEU A 59 11.37 -5.65 -6.20
CA LEU A 59 12.09 -5.09 -7.33
C LEU A 59 13.61 -5.06 -7.07
N ALA A 60 14.04 -4.80 -5.84
CA ALA A 60 15.46 -4.79 -5.48
C ALA A 60 16.08 -6.20 -5.59
N TYR A 61 15.34 -7.24 -5.24
CA TYR A 61 15.77 -8.62 -5.45
C TYR A 61 15.84 -8.99 -6.93
N ASP A 62 14.86 -8.57 -7.74
CA ASP A 62 14.88 -8.76 -9.19
C ASP A 62 16.06 -8.05 -9.85
N GLU A 63 16.38 -6.81 -9.43
CA GLU A 63 17.55 -6.06 -9.92
C GLU A 63 18.87 -6.72 -9.49
N LYS A 64 19.00 -7.12 -8.22
CA LYS A 64 20.20 -7.80 -7.69
C LYS A 64 20.52 -9.09 -8.45
N ASN A 65 19.48 -9.87 -8.77
CA ASN A 65 19.62 -11.14 -9.47
C ASN A 65 19.61 -10.99 -11.00
N LYS A 66 19.59 -9.75 -11.52
CA LYS A 66 19.50 -9.44 -12.96
C LYS A 66 18.35 -10.19 -13.65
N TRP A 67 17.22 -10.33 -12.95
CA TRP A 67 16.06 -11.11 -13.39
C TRP A 67 15.57 -10.71 -14.78
N GLY A 68 15.71 -9.43 -15.15
CA GLY A 68 15.35 -8.94 -16.49
C GLY A 68 16.03 -9.67 -17.66
N ARG A 69 17.25 -10.21 -17.46
CA ARG A 69 17.95 -11.01 -18.49
C ARG A 69 17.38 -12.41 -18.63
N TYR A 70 16.95 -13.00 -17.51
CA TYR A 70 16.29 -14.31 -17.50
C TYR A 70 14.85 -14.23 -18.01
N GLU A 71 14.19 -13.09 -17.80
CA GLU A 71 12.86 -12.83 -18.34
C GLU A 71 12.84 -12.88 -19.87
N ALA A 72 13.92 -12.46 -20.53
CA ALA A 72 14.06 -12.52 -21.99
C ALA A 72 14.14 -13.96 -22.55
N ALA A 73 14.55 -14.94 -21.72
CA ALA A 73 14.61 -16.35 -22.11
C ALA A 73 13.30 -17.11 -21.86
N LEU A 74 12.35 -16.50 -21.15
CA LEU A 74 11.04 -17.07 -20.87
C LEU A 74 10.01 -16.64 -21.93
N PRO A 75 8.98 -17.46 -22.23
CA PRO A 75 7.86 -17.07 -23.11
C PRO A 75 6.89 -16.12 -22.38
N VAL A 76 7.43 -15.06 -21.76
CA VAL A 76 6.70 -14.10 -20.94
C VAL A 76 6.91 -12.71 -21.54
N THR A 77 5.84 -11.95 -21.69
CA THR A 77 5.96 -10.56 -22.16
C THR A 77 6.33 -9.62 -21.02
N ARG A 78 7.17 -8.62 -21.29
CA ARG A 78 7.56 -7.58 -20.32
C ARG A 78 6.36 -6.90 -19.64
N LYS A 79 5.24 -6.77 -20.37
CA LYS A 79 3.97 -6.27 -19.82
C LYS A 79 3.47 -7.17 -18.68
N GLN A 80 3.46 -8.48 -18.87
CA GLN A 80 2.94 -9.44 -17.90
C GLN A 80 3.74 -9.44 -16.58
N SER A 81 5.04 -9.13 -16.61
CA SER A 81 5.89 -8.99 -15.41
C SER A 81 5.53 -7.75 -14.57
N VAL A 82 5.13 -6.65 -15.21
CA VAL A 82 4.61 -5.47 -14.49
C VAL A 82 3.22 -5.78 -13.91
N ILE A 83 2.33 -6.38 -14.72
CA ILE A 83 0.97 -6.72 -14.29
C ILE A 83 0.98 -7.69 -13.10
N SER A 84 1.89 -8.68 -13.06
CA SER A 84 1.95 -9.63 -11.95
C SER A 84 2.26 -8.97 -10.62
N LYS A 85 3.14 -7.95 -10.60
CA LYS A 85 3.51 -7.23 -9.37
C LYS A 85 2.40 -6.32 -8.87
N TYR A 86 1.72 -5.63 -9.79
CA TYR A 86 0.51 -4.87 -9.44
C TYR A 86 -0.56 -5.82 -8.85
N LEU A 87 -0.92 -6.91 -9.54
CA LEU A 87 -1.91 -7.87 -9.06
C LEU A 87 -1.55 -8.46 -7.69
N LEU A 88 -0.27 -8.76 -7.46
CA LEU A 88 0.19 -9.28 -6.18
C LEU A 88 0.05 -8.23 -5.07
N MET A 89 0.37 -6.96 -5.33
CA MET A 89 0.13 -5.86 -4.38
C MET A 89 -1.34 -5.72 -4.01
N LEU A 90 -2.22 -5.80 -5.01
CA LEU A 90 -3.67 -5.73 -4.79
C LEU A 90 -4.17 -6.91 -3.95
N PHE A 91 -3.71 -8.12 -4.27
CA PHE A 91 -4.04 -9.33 -3.51
C PHE A 91 -3.56 -9.23 -2.05
N LEU A 92 -2.34 -8.76 -1.83
CA LEU A 92 -1.82 -8.54 -0.48
C LEU A 92 -2.64 -7.50 0.27
N ALA A 93 -2.97 -6.38 -0.34
CA ALA A 93 -3.78 -5.34 0.29
C ALA A 93 -5.17 -5.86 0.70
N LEU A 94 -5.85 -6.62 -0.17
CA LEU A 94 -7.12 -7.27 0.16
C LEU A 94 -6.96 -8.28 1.31
N SER A 95 -5.94 -9.14 1.24
CA SER A 95 -5.70 -10.16 2.28
C SER A 95 -5.46 -9.53 3.65
N ALA A 96 -4.80 -8.38 3.67
CA ALA A 96 -4.40 -7.71 4.88
C ALA A 96 -5.60 -7.01 5.55
N ILE A 97 -6.53 -6.44 4.76
CA ILE A 97 -7.84 -6.00 5.25
C ILE A 97 -8.65 -7.17 5.81
N ALA A 98 -8.70 -8.30 5.08
CA ALA A 98 -9.46 -9.46 5.50
C ALA A 98 -8.98 -9.97 6.87
N VAL A 99 -7.66 -10.09 7.06
CA VAL A 99 -7.07 -10.49 8.35
C VAL A 99 -7.47 -9.53 9.48
N PHE A 100 -7.51 -8.23 9.21
CA PHE A 100 -7.92 -7.25 10.22
C PHE A 100 -9.41 -7.30 10.54
N SER A 101 -10.27 -7.44 9.54
CA SER A 101 -11.70 -7.61 9.78
C SER A 101 -11.98 -8.82 10.66
N VAL A 102 -11.29 -9.94 10.42
CA VAL A 102 -11.37 -11.14 11.27
C VAL A 102 -10.89 -10.84 12.68
N PHE A 103 -9.77 -10.11 12.84
CA PHE A 103 -9.27 -9.71 14.15
C PHE A 103 -10.28 -8.84 14.92
N CYS A 104 -10.87 -7.84 14.28
CA CYS A 104 -11.87 -6.97 14.88
C CYS A 104 -13.12 -7.76 15.34
N VAL A 105 -13.56 -8.75 14.56
CA VAL A 105 -14.66 -9.64 14.96
C VAL A 105 -14.27 -10.46 16.21
N ILE A 106 -13.06 -11.03 16.26
CA ILE A 106 -12.59 -11.82 17.41
C ILE A 106 -12.51 -10.97 18.69
N LYS A 107 -12.12 -9.69 18.57
CA LYS A 107 -11.95 -8.78 19.70
C LYS A 107 -13.18 -7.91 20.00
N ASN A 108 -14.29 -8.09 19.27
CA ASN A 108 -15.49 -7.25 19.35
C ASN A 108 -15.18 -5.74 19.25
N ILE A 109 -14.26 -5.39 18.34
CA ILE A 109 -13.91 -3.99 18.06
C ILE A 109 -14.84 -3.48 16.96
N HIS A 110 -15.65 -2.46 17.28
CA HIS A 110 -16.40 -1.73 16.27
C HIS A 110 -15.48 -0.75 15.56
N TYR A 111 -15.51 -0.76 14.23
CA TYR A 111 -14.77 0.18 13.40
C TYR A 111 -15.67 0.72 12.28
N PRO A 112 -15.54 1.99 11.90
CA PRO A 112 -16.23 2.51 10.73
C PRO A 112 -15.62 1.92 9.46
N ILE A 113 -16.48 1.36 8.59
CA ILE A 113 -16.08 0.80 7.28
C ILE A 113 -15.36 1.85 6.43
N GLU A 114 -15.75 3.11 6.58
CA GLU A 114 -15.16 4.27 5.93
C GLU A 114 -13.68 4.46 6.25
N ALA A 115 -13.26 4.26 7.50
CA ALA A 115 -11.84 4.35 7.88
C ALA A 115 -11.03 3.23 7.22
N LEU A 116 -11.59 2.02 7.13
CA LEU A 116 -10.93 0.89 6.48
C LEU A 116 -10.78 1.11 4.97
N ALA A 117 -11.81 1.65 4.32
CA ALA A 117 -11.77 2.07 2.92
C ALA A 117 -10.74 3.18 2.68
N GLY A 118 -10.66 4.16 3.58
CA GLY A 118 -9.64 5.21 3.56
C GLY A 118 -8.21 4.64 3.64
N ILE A 119 -7.95 3.78 4.62
CA ILE A 119 -6.65 3.11 4.77
C ILE A 119 -6.27 2.32 3.52
N PHE A 120 -7.21 1.57 2.94
CA PHE A 120 -6.99 0.80 1.72
C PHE A 120 -6.65 1.68 0.52
N SER A 121 -7.43 2.75 0.33
CA SER A 121 -7.22 3.71 -0.76
C SER A 121 -5.83 4.35 -0.68
N ALA A 122 -5.42 4.78 0.52
CA ALA A 122 -4.10 5.35 0.76
C ALA A 122 -2.98 4.35 0.48
N ALA A 123 -3.12 3.10 0.93
CA ALA A 123 -2.11 2.08 0.71
C ALA A 123 -1.95 1.73 -0.78
N ILE A 124 -3.06 1.65 -1.54
CA ILE A 124 -3.02 1.45 -3.00
C ILE A 124 -2.33 2.62 -3.71
N ILE A 125 -2.63 3.85 -3.34
CA ILE A 125 -1.99 5.04 -3.93
C ILE A 125 -0.48 5.00 -3.67
N ILE A 126 -0.08 4.72 -2.44
CA ILE A 126 1.34 4.68 -2.04
C ILE A 126 2.09 3.57 -2.78
N SER A 127 1.54 2.35 -2.86
CA SER A 127 2.17 1.27 -3.65
C SER A 127 2.27 1.60 -5.12
N SER A 128 1.26 2.26 -5.70
CA SER A 128 1.27 2.70 -7.10
C SER A 128 2.43 3.64 -7.39
N ILE A 129 2.58 4.68 -6.57
CA ILE A 129 3.66 5.67 -6.69
C ILE A 129 5.01 4.97 -6.57
N ILE A 130 5.17 4.12 -5.56
CA ILE A 130 6.41 3.38 -5.33
C ILE A 130 6.77 2.49 -6.51
N LEU A 131 5.82 1.73 -7.05
CA LEU A 131 6.08 0.87 -8.20
C LEU A 131 6.54 1.70 -9.40
N THR A 132 5.83 2.77 -9.73
CA THR A 132 6.16 3.63 -10.87
C THR A 132 7.53 4.29 -10.70
N VAL A 133 7.84 4.82 -9.52
CA VAL A 133 9.14 5.42 -9.22
C VAL A 133 10.26 4.37 -9.32
N SER A 134 10.03 3.17 -8.79
CA SER A 134 11.00 2.07 -8.85
C SER A 134 11.28 1.63 -10.29
N TYR A 135 10.25 1.52 -11.13
CA TYR A 135 10.44 1.20 -12.55
C TYR A 135 11.18 2.30 -13.32
N ARG A 136 10.96 3.57 -12.98
CA ARG A 136 11.60 4.69 -13.67
C ARG A 136 13.06 4.88 -13.25
N PHE A 137 13.32 5.00 -11.95
CA PHE A 137 14.64 5.41 -11.45
C PHE A 137 15.52 4.26 -10.95
N GLY A 138 15.00 3.04 -10.87
CA GLY A 138 15.68 1.90 -10.25
C GLY A 138 15.50 1.88 -8.73
N THR A 139 15.72 0.72 -8.11
CA THR A 139 15.29 0.49 -6.72
C THR A 139 16.07 1.33 -5.69
N ASP A 140 17.36 1.56 -5.90
CA ASP A 140 18.19 2.34 -4.97
C ASP A 140 17.77 3.81 -4.93
N LYS A 141 17.58 4.44 -6.10
CA LYS A 141 17.13 5.84 -6.18
C LYS A 141 15.68 5.99 -5.74
N ALA A 142 14.83 5.00 -6.02
CA ALA A 142 13.43 5.03 -5.63
C ALA A 142 13.23 5.09 -4.11
N ARG A 143 14.10 4.46 -3.32
CA ARG A 143 14.05 4.55 -1.86
C ARG A 143 14.22 5.97 -1.36
N PHE A 144 15.22 6.69 -1.88
CA PHE A 144 15.47 8.08 -1.48
C PHE A 144 14.34 9.02 -1.93
N ILE A 145 13.83 8.84 -3.16
CA ILE A 145 12.69 9.61 -3.66
C ILE A 145 11.45 9.33 -2.80
N PHE A 146 11.20 8.07 -2.43
CA PHE A 146 10.07 7.70 -1.58
C PHE A 146 10.17 8.33 -0.18
N ILE A 147 11.33 8.27 0.46
CA ILE A 147 11.57 8.93 1.75
C ILE A 147 11.30 10.44 1.64
N GLY A 148 11.75 11.08 0.56
CA GLY A 148 11.47 12.50 0.30
C GLY A 148 9.98 12.81 0.17
N ILE A 149 9.22 11.97 -0.55
CA ILE A 149 7.77 12.10 -0.69
C ILE A 149 7.06 11.93 0.65
N CYS A 150 7.44 10.92 1.44
CA CYS A 150 6.88 10.72 2.78
C CYS A 150 7.18 11.91 3.71
N PHE A 151 8.38 12.46 3.65
CA PHE A 151 8.77 13.60 4.46
C PHE A 151 7.97 14.86 4.07
N ALA A 152 7.83 15.12 2.77
CA ALA A 152 6.99 16.22 2.27
C ALA A 152 5.52 16.05 2.67
N ALA A 153 4.96 14.85 2.53
CA ALA A 153 3.60 14.56 2.95
C ALA A 153 3.41 14.77 4.46
N ALA A 154 4.36 14.31 5.28
CA ALA A 154 4.33 14.53 6.72
C ALA A 154 4.36 16.02 7.08
N LEU A 155 5.20 16.83 6.41
CA LEU A 155 5.22 18.28 6.62
C LEU A 155 3.91 18.96 6.24
N ILE A 156 3.30 18.57 5.11
CA ILE A 156 1.99 19.11 4.70
C ILE A 156 0.94 18.78 5.75
N ILE A 157 0.90 17.52 6.20
CA ILE A 157 -0.03 17.08 7.25
C ILE A 157 0.21 17.88 8.53
N LEU A 158 1.45 18.05 8.98
CA LEU A 158 1.77 18.81 10.19
C LEU A 158 1.36 20.28 10.08
N ASN A 159 1.59 20.94 8.95
CA ASN A 159 1.18 22.33 8.73
C ASN A 159 -0.35 22.46 8.74
N VAL A 160 -1.06 21.56 8.05
CA VAL A 160 -2.53 21.52 8.06
C VAL A 160 -3.06 21.28 9.46
N PHE A 161 -2.46 20.36 10.22
CA PHE A 161 -2.86 20.07 11.61
C PHE A 161 -2.50 21.18 12.61
N SER A 162 -1.46 21.98 12.35
CA SER A 162 -1.15 23.14 13.20
C SER A 162 -2.14 24.30 13.00
N GLU A 163 -2.74 24.41 11.82
CA GLU A 163 -3.76 25.43 11.50
C GLU A 163 -5.20 24.93 11.79
N SER A 164 -5.39 23.65 12.13
CA SER A 164 -6.69 22.99 12.08
C SER A 164 -7.59 23.12 13.31
N SER A 165 -7.15 23.76 14.39
CA SER A 165 -8.04 24.00 15.55
C SER A 165 -9.28 24.85 15.17
N GLN A 166 -9.25 25.56 14.04
CA GLN A 166 -10.41 26.25 13.47
C GLN A 166 -11.03 25.54 12.26
N ILE A 167 -10.24 24.90 11.40
CA ILE A 167 -10.73 24.27 10.15
C ILE A 167 -11.43 22.93 10.41
N VAL A 168 -10.94 22.12 11.36
CA VAL A 168 -11.52 20.79 11.67
C VAL A 168 -12.88 20.93 12.36
N ASN A 169 -13.03 21.91 13.26
CA ASN A 169 -14.31 22.18 13.93
C ASN A 169 -15.39 22.69 12.96
N SER A 170 -15.01 23.44 11.91
CA SER A 170 -15.94 23.85 10.84
C SER A 170 -16.29 22.73 9.85
N PHE A 171 -15.44 21.70 9.72
CA PHE A 171 -15.69 20.53 8.86
C PHE A 171 -16.49 19.43 9.58
N GLU A 172 -16.25 19.22 10.87
CA GLU A 172 -16.96 18.22 11.68
C GLU A 172 -18.43 18.59 11.93
N GLY A 173 -18.76 19.90 12.02
CA GLY A 173 -20.14 20.36 12.27
C GLY A 173 -21.09 20.30 11.06
N SER A 174 -20.58 20.12 9.84
CA SER A 174 -21.37 20.19 8.59
C SER A 174 -21.55 18.84 7.87
N LEU A 175 -20.89 17.78 8.31
CA LEU A 175 -20.87 16.50 7.60
C LEU A 175 -21.72 15.46 8.34
N ASN A 176 -23.00 15.41 7.99
CA ASN A 176 -23.85 14.26 8.28
C ASN A 176 -23.14 12.96 7.86
N SER A 177 -23.32 11.89 8.63
CA SER A 177 -22.76 10.55 8.37
C SER A 177 -23.02 10.00 6.95
N LEU A 178 -24.02 10.53 6.24
CA LEU A 178 -24.30 10.24 4.82
C LEU A 178 -23.28 10.84 3.84
N ILE A 179 -22.68 12.00 4.14
CA ILE A 179 -21.71 12.66 3.26
C ILE A 179 -20.32 12.03 3.42
N LEU A 180 -19.97 11.59 4.63
CA LEU A 180 -18.71 10.90 4.92
C LEU A 180 -18.59 9.58 4.13
N GLY A 181 -19.68 8.81 4.09
CA GLY A 181 -19.80 7.63 3.23
C GLY A 181 -19.56 7.92 1.75
N ASN A 182 -20.15 9.00 1.22
CA ASN A 182 -19.95 9.38 -0.19
C ASN A 182 -18.50 9.82 -0.48
N ILE A 183 -17.85 10.55 0.44
CA ILE A 183 -16.46 10.97 0.27
C ILE A 183 -15.51 9.77 0.23
N THR A 184 -15.73 8.76 1.07
CA THR A 184 -14.87 7.56 1.09
C THR A 184 -14.99 6.73 -0.18
N VAL A 185 -16.20 6.62 -0.75
CA VAL A 185 -16.42 5.96 -2.04
C VAL A 185 -15.70 6.71 -3.15
N ILE A 186 -15.78 8.04 -3.18
CA ILE A 186 -15.07 8.87 -4.16
C ILE A 186 -13.55 8.68 -4.05
N MET A 187 -13.00 8.65 -2.83
CA MET A 187 -11.58 8.39 -2.59
C MET A 187 -11.14 7.01 -3.08
N LEU A 188 -11.97 5.98 -2.88
CA LEU A 188 -11.66 4.62 -3.32
C LEU A 188 -11.66 4.52 -4.85
N VAL A 189 -12.65 5.11 -5.51
CA VAL A 189 -12.71 5.19 -6.98
C VAL A 189 -11.49 5.94 -7.52
N PHE A 190 -11.14 7.08 -6.91
CA PHE A 190 -9.98 7.86 -7.29
C PHE A 190 -8.66 7.08 -7.10
N ALA A 191 -8.52 6.34 -5.99
CA ALA A 191 -7.37 5.48 -5.75
C ALA A 191 -7.25 4.37 -6.80
N MET A 192 -8.37 3.75 -7.19
CA MET A 192 -8.38 2.76 -8.28
C MET A 192 -7.96 3.40 -9.62
N LEU A 193 -8.46 4.59 -9.94
CA LEU A 193 -8.06 5.32 -11.15
C LEU A 193 -6.56 5.62 -11.16
N ILE A 194 -6.01 6.11 -10.04
CA ILE A 194 -4.55 6.33 -9.89
C ILE A 194 -3.78 5.03 -10.08
N TYR A 195 -4.28 3.93 -9.51
CA TYR A 195 -3.63 2.63 -9.61
C TYR A 195 -3.57 2.13 -11.06
N PHE A 196 -4.68 2.20 -11.80
CA PHE A 196 -4.71 1.85 -13.23
C PHE A 196 -3.84 2.80 -14.07
N ALA A 197 -3.91 4.11 -13.82
CA ALA A 197 -3.06 5.08 -14.51
C ALA A 197 -1.57 4.79 -14.26
N SER A 198 -1.18 4.60 -13.00
CA SER A 198 0.16 4.22 -12.58
C SER A 198 0.64 2.92 -13.25
N MET A 199 -0.24 1.92 -13.34
CA MET A 199 0.05 0.66 -14.02
C MET A 199 0.35 0.88 -15.51
N THR A 200 -0.44 1.68 -16.22
CA THR A 200 -0.18 1.99 -17.64
C THR A 200 1.14 2.74 -17.84
N VAL A 201 1.45 3.72 -16.96
CA VAL A 201 2.70 4.46 -16.98
C VAL A 201 3.89 3.54 -16.71
N SER A 202 3.79 2.66 -15.71
CA SER A 202 4.84 1.69 -15.38
C SER A 202 5.10 0.73 -16.54
N ILE A 203 4.05 0.26 -17.22
CA ILE A 203 4.18 -0.58 -18.43
C ILE A 203 4.92 0.18 -19.53
N PHE A 204 4.53 1.43 -19.80
CA PHE A 204 5.15 2.26 -20.82
C PHE A 204 6.63 2.52 -20.55
N VAL A 205 6.97 2.86 -19.30
CA VAL A 205 8.35 3.12 -18.88
C VAL A 205 9.19 1.84 -18.96
N TYR A 206 8.66 0.69 -18.51
CA TYR A 206 9.40 -0.57 -18.52
C TYR A 206 9.64 -1.11 -19.94
N LEU A 207 8.70 -0.90 -20.86
CA LEU A 207 8.86 -1.30 -22.26
C LEU A 207 9.90 -0.49 -23.01
N ARG A 208 10.08 0.80 -22.68
CA ARG A 208 11.08 1.68 -23.28
C ARG A 208 12.47 1.57 -22.64
N LYS A 209 12.62 0.78 -21.57
CA LYS A 209 13.90 0.57 -20.90
C LYS A 209 14.64 -0.56 -21.61
N ASP A 210 15.72 -0.22 -22.30
CA ASP A 210 16.69 -1.19 -22.79
C ASP A 210 17.50 -1.73 -21.59
N LEU A 211 17.50 -3.05 -21.43
CA LEU A 211 18.11 -3.80 -20.30
C LEU A 211 19.34 -4.57 -20.77
#